data_AF-A0A5D0WJW9-F1
#
_entry.id   AF-A0A5D0WJW9-F1
#
_cell.length_a   1.000
_cell.length_b   1.000
_cell.length_c   1.000
_cell.angle_alpha   90.00
_cell.angle_beta   90.00
_cell.angle_gamma   90.00
#
_symmetry.space_group_name_H-M   'P 1'
#
loop_
_entity.id
_entity.type
_entity.pdbx_description
1 polymer ?
#
loop_
_entity_poly.entity_id
_entity_poly.type
_entity_poly.pdbx_seq_one_letter_code
_entity_poly.pdbx_strand_id
1 'polypeptide(L)' 'MPRTITYYYPDENNPSAIKVFQDRSSQIRGFYFKRDYLKDVAKEDYATNYAVYFLFSDEADTNGFKTIYIGQS' A
#
# COMPACT_ATOMS: atom_id res chain seq x y z
N MET A 1 -19.41 1.84 16.68
CA MET A 1 -19.86 1.57 15.30
C MET A 1 -18.85 0.64 14.65
N PRO A 2 -19.26 -0.46 13.99
CA PRO A 2 -18.33 -1.32 13.27
C PRO A 2 -17.69 -0.55 12.12
N ARG A 3 -16.36 -0.64 11.97
CA ARG A 3 -15.64 -0.04 10.84
C ARG A 3 -15.67 -1.02 9.67
N THR A 4 -16.13 -0.56 8.52
CA THR A 4 -16.13 -1.35 7.28
C THR A 4 -14.97 -0.92 6.40
N ILE A 5 -13.98 -1.80 6.25
CA ILE A 5 -12.88 -1.59 5.31
C ILE A 5 -13.26 -2.20 3.96
N THR A 6 -13.21 -1.38 2.92
CA THR A 6 -13.38 -1.81 1.53
C THR A 6 -12.01 -2.08 0.93
N TYR A 7 -11.93 -3.13 0.10
CA TYR A 7 -10.74 -3.50 -0.64
C TYR A 7 -10.96 -3.20 -2.12
N TYR A 8 -9.97 -2.57 -2.74
CA TYR A 8 -9.93 -2.29 -4.17
C TYR A 8 -8.63 -2.83 -4.77
N TYR A 9 -8.73 -3.41 -5.96
CA TYR A 9 -7.63 -4.01 -6.70
C TYR A 9 -7.54 -3.28 -8.05
N PRO A 10 -6.56 -2.37 -8.24
CA PRO A 10 -6.49 -1.55 -9.45
C PRO A 10 -6.26 -2.35 -10.73
N ASP A 11 -5.54 -3.47 -10.64
CA ASP A 11 -5.31 -4.39 -11.75
C ASP A 11 -6.08 -5.70 -11.48
N GLU A 12 -7.16 -5.91 -12.22
CA GLU A 12 -7.98 -7.13 -12.14
C GLU A 12 -7.24 -8.39 -12.63
N ASN A 13 -6.28 -8.22 -13.54
CA ASN A 13 -5.48 -9.33 -14.08
C ASN A 13 -4.31 -9.69 -13.16
N ASN A 14 -3.91 -8.76 -12.28
CA ASN A 14 -2.88 -8.98 -11.27
C ASN A 14 -3.27 -8.35 -9.92
N PRO A 15 -4.31 -8.88 -9.24
CA PRO A 15 -4.80 -8.33 -7.97
C PRO A 15 -3.78 -8.46 -6.83
N SER A 16 -2.71 -9.22 -7.04
CA SER A 16 -1.60 -9.36 -6.09
C SER A 16 -0.57 -8.23 -6.17
N ALA A 17 -0.58 -7.43 -7.26
CA ALA A 17 0.37 -6.34 -7.46
C ALA A 17 0.13 -5.17 -6.51
N ILE A 18 -1.12 -4.70 -6.44
CA ILE A 18 -1.54 -3.55 -5.64
C ILE A 18 -2.88 -3.88 -4.99
N LYS A 19 -2.94 -3.63 -3.68
CA LYS A 19 -4.17 -3.72 -2.89
C LYS A 19 -4.38 -2.42 -2.15
N VAL A 20 -5.55 -1.81 -2.34
CA VAL A 20 -5.95 -0.55 -1.71
C VAL A 20 -6.96 -0.83 -0.60
N PHE A 21 -6.77 -0.21 0.55
CA PHE A 21 -7.61 -0.31 1.73
C PHE A 21 -8.27 1.04 1.97
N GLN A 22 -9.59 1.06 2.09
CA GLN A 22 -10.31 2.30 2.40
C GLN A 22 -11.38 2.06 3.46
N ASP A 23 -11.32 2.83 4.54
CA ASP A 23 -12.46 2.98 5.44
C ASP A 23 -13.48 3.89 4.75
N ARG A 24 -14.73 3.45 4.62
CA ARG A 24 -15.80 4.23 3.96
C ARG A 24 -16.03 5.60 4.62
N SER A 25 -15.68 5.75 5.89
CA SER A 25 -15.81 6.99 6.65
C SER A 25 -14.59 7.92 6.54
N SER A 26 -13.52 7.48 5.86
CA SER A 26 -12.26 8.22 5.75
C SER A 26 -11.85 8.47 4.30
N GLN A 27 -11.20 9.62 4.08
CA GLN A 27 -10.50 9.91 2.82
C GLN A 27 -9.10 9.29 2.79
N ILE A 28 -8.62 8.74 3.92
CA ILE A 28 -7.33 8.07 4.00
C ILE A 28 -7.43 6.70 3.31
N ARG A 29 -6.49 6.45 2.40
CA ARG A 29 -6.31 5.17 1.73
C ARG A 29 -4.99 4.54 2.16
N GLY A 30 -5.03 3.24 2.45
CA GLY A 30 -3.84 2.42 2.61
C GLY A 30 -3.51 1.73 1.30
N PHE A 31 -2.21 1.55 1.03
CA PHE A 31 -1.73 0.85 -0.16
C PHE A 31 -0.78 -0.27 0.28
N TYR A 32 -1.00 -1.48 -0.25
CA TYR A 32 -0.08 -2.61 -0.11
C TYR A 32 0.38 -3.02 -1.50
N PHE A 33 1.69 -2.98 -1.72
CA PHE A 33 2.30 -3.23 -3.02
C PHE A 33 3.78 -3.62 -2.84
N LYS A 34 4.35 -4.31 -3.83
CA LYS A 34 5.80 -4.51 -3.91
C LYS A 34 6.48 -3.26 -4.44
N ARG A 35 7.77 -3.06 -4.10
CA ARG A 35 8.55 -1.89 -4.50
C ARG A 35 8.44 -1.54 -5.99
N ASP A 36 8.44 -2.54 -6.86
CA ASP A 36 8.37 -2.35 -8.33
C ASP A 36 7.10 -1.61 -8.79
N TYR A 37 6.00 -1.70 -8.03
CA TYR A 37 4.72 -1.07 -8.34
C TYR A 37 4.57 0.34 -7.75
N LEU A 38 5.61 0.92 -7.14
CA LEU A 38 5.57 2.27 -6.57
C LEU A 38 5.11 3.33 -7.59
N LYS A 39 5.58 3.21 -8.84
CA LYS A 39 5.21 4.13 -9.92
C LYS A 39 3.74 4.05 -10.29
N ASP A 40 3.11 2.89 -10.09
CA ASP A 40 1.71 2.67 -10.41
C ASP A 40 0.82 3.14 -9.26
N VAL A 41 1.22 2.89 -8.02
CA VAL A 41 0.55 3.47 -6.84
C VAL A 41 0.58 4.99 -6.85
N ALA A 42 1.66 5.61 -7.31
CA ALA A 42 1.74 7.07 -7.44
C ALA A 42 0.71 7.69 -8.41
N LYS A 43 0.07 6.88 -9.27
CA LYS A 43 -1.00 7.31 -10.18
C LYS A 43 -2.40 7.16 -9.57
N GLU A 44 -2.54 6.46 -8.45
CA GLU A 44 -3.83 6.22 -7.81
C GLU A 44 -4.35 7.48 -7.12
N ASP A 45 -5.66 7.67 -7.14
CA ASP A 45 -6.29 8.78 -6.45
C ASP A 45 -5.94 8.76 -4.96
N TYR A 46 -5.64 9.94 -4.42
CA TYR A 46 -5.22 10.18 -3.04
C TYR A 46 -3.84 9.59 -2.67
N ALA A 47 -3.07 9.05 -3.63
CA ALA A 47 -1.69 8.63 -3.38
C ALA A 47 -0.73 9.81 -3.08
N THR A 48 -1.08 11.01 -3.55
CA THR A 48 -0.35 12.25 -3.29
C THR A 48 -0.83 13.01 -2.05
N ASN A 49 -1.86 12.51 -1.35
CA ASN A 49 -2.34 13.09 -0.09
C ASN A 49 -1.76 12.28 1.06
N TYR A 50 -1.24 12.96 2.10
CA TYR A 50 -0.67 12.42 3.35
C TYR A 50 -0.70 10.88 3.46
N ALA A 51 0.26 10.22 2.82
CA ALA A 51 0.28 8.77 2.67
C ALA A 51 1.30 8.17 3.63
N VAL A 52 0.89 7.22 4.47
CA VAL A 52 1.82 6.37 5.24
C VAL A 52 2.05 5.09 4.46
N TYR A 53 3.28 4.87 3.99
CA TYR A 53 3.62 3.68 3.22
C TYR A 53 4.61 2.78 3.95
N PHE A 54 4.46 1.47 3.73
CA PHE A 54 5.33 0.42 4.25
C PHE A 54 6.08 -0.20 3.08
N LEU A 55 7.38 0.08 2.98
CA LEU A 55 8.24 -0.52 1.97
C LEU A 55 8.94 -1.73 2.56
N PHE A 56 8.65 -2.91 2.02
CA PHE A 56 9.31 -4.16 2.41
C PHE A 56 10.56 -4.35 1.56
N SER A 57 11.68 -4.67 2.21
CA SER A 57 12.89 -5.13 1.51
C SER A 57 12.63 -6.49 0.86
N ASP A 58 13.09 -6.63 -0.38
CA ASP A 58 13.06 -7.91 -1.10
C ASP A 58 14.09 -8.90 -0.53
N GLU A 59 15.21 -8.37 -0.04
CA GLU A 59 16.25 -9.14 0.64
C GLU A 59 16.03 -9.12 2.15
N ALA A 60 16.20 -10.29 2.78
CA ALA A 60 16.28 -10.38 4.23
C ALA A 60 17.63 -9.83 4.69
N ASP A 61 17.65 -9.18 5.86
CA ASP A 61 18.89 -8.73 6.48
C ASP A 61 19.79 -9.92 6.87
N THR A 62 20.97 -9.64 7.41
CA THR A 62 21.95 -10.63 7.86
C THR A 62 21.40 -11.60 8.91
N ASN A 63 20.29 -11.29 9.57
CA ASN A 63 19.63 -12.13 10.57
C ASN A 63 18.38 -12.85 10.04
N GLY A 64 18.09 -12.71 8.73
CA GLY A 64 16.92 -13.33 8.11
C GLY A 64 15.61 -12.55 8.29
N PHE A 65 15.64 -11.33 8.83
CA PHE A 65 14.45 -10.50 8.99
C PHE A 65 14.23 -9.62 7.77
N LYS A 66 12.96 -9.44 7.36
CA LYS A 66 12.61 -8.46 6.34
C LYS A 66 12.63 -7.06 6.94
N THR A 67 13.46 -6.18 6.39
CA THR A 67 13.44 -4.76 6.75
C THR A 67 12.18 -4.11 6.21
N ILE A 68 11.49 -3.35 7.08
CA ILE A 68 10.30 -2.58 6.72
C ILE A 68 10.63 -1.10 6.92
N TYR A 69 10.54 -0.30 5.87
CA TYR A 69 10.68 1.15 5.94
C TYR A 69 9.30 1.80 6.02
N ILE A 70 9.11 2.70 6.98
CA ILE A 70 7.89 3.48 7.15
C ILE A 70 8.19 4.91 6.70
N GLY A 71 7.47 5.39 5.69
CA GLY A 71 7.62 6.76 5.19
C GLY A 71 6.29 7.51 5.15
N GLN A 72 6.38 8.84 5.09
CA GLN A 72 5.24 9.74 4.85
C GLN A 72 5.52 10.66 3.66
N SER A 73 4.53 10.91 2.81
CA SER A 73 4.56 11.93 1.74
C SER A 73 3.24 12.67 1.62
#